data_AF-A0AAZ3RY56-F1
#
_entry.id   AF-A0AAZ3RY56-F1
#
_cell.length_a   1.000
_cell.length_b   1.000
_cell.length_c   1.000
_cell.angle_alpha   90.00
_cell.angle_beta   90.00
_cell.angle_gamma   90.00
#
_symmetry.space_group_name_H-M   'P 1'
#
loop_
_entity.id
_entity.type
_entity.pdbx_description
1 polymer ?
#
loop_
_entity_poly.entity_id
_entity_poly.type
_entity_poly.pdbx_seq_one_letter_code
_entity_poly.pdbx_strand_id
1 'polypeptide(L)'
;MGNGMNKVVDGLYLGNIRDSENRESLSQNNITHILSVYNNAKPVLEDMTYLCIHAADVSSQNLTSHSHGSPSCDGSFSQATSEDRHIGDATVCVLIQFGGRTVHIYFSSSNKSQHFKESIRFIHECRLNGGACLVHCLAGVSRSTTMVVAYLMTVTTYSWEECLSAVKAVRSFVGPNYGFQQQLQEYQMNQVTEYRAWLRASFCHSPFKDQEQVGVLLNQYIEQQQQENQRRGGDQGWMNQASSVYPLPYNAYNGSGGNR
;
A
#
# COMPACT_ATOMS: atom_id res chain seq x y z
N MET A 1 10.49 6.41 7.73
CA MET A 1 9.84 6.55 6.40
C MET A 1 10.87 6.11 5.38
N GLY A 2 10.54 5.22 4.44
CA GLY A 2 11.52 4.65 3.51
C GLY A 2 12.17 5.66 2.56
N ASN A 3 13.19 5.22 1.83
CA ASN A 3 14.01 6.07 0.94
C ASN A 3 13.41 6.26 -0.47
N GLY A 4 12.10 6.46 -0.58
CA GLY A 4 11.41 6.65 -1.86
C GLY A 4 10.14 5.81 -2.00
N MET A 5 9.47 5.99 -3.14
CA MET A 5 8.38 5.11 -3.58
C MET A 5 8.93 3.76 -4.06
N ASN A 6 8.19 2.69 -3.84
CA ASN A 6 8.57 1.35 -4.25
C ASN A 6 7.59 0.84 -5.29
N LYS A 7 8.10 0.31 -6.41
CA LYS A 7 7.30 -0.41 -7.40
C LYS A 7 6.78 -1.71 -6.79
N VAL A 8 5.48 -1.93 -6.86
CA VAL A 8 4.83 -3.16 -6.38
C VAL A 8 4.58 -4.10 -7.55
N VAL A 9 3.87 -3.63 -8.57
CA VAL A 9 3.71 -4.31 -9.86
C VAL A 9 3.82 -3.27 -10.97
N ASP A 10 3.84 -3.70 -12.23
CA ASP A 10 3.88 -2.78 -13.37
C ASP A 10 2.78 -1.73 -13.29
N GLY A 11 3.17 -0.45 -13.31
CA GLY A 11 2.23 0.67 -13.21
C GLY A 11 1.62 0.92 -11.83
N LEU A 12 2.09 0.25 -10.76
CA LEU A 12 1.62 0.48 -9.39
C LEU A 12 2.77 0.67 -8.40
N TYR A 13 2.75 1.79 -7.69
CA TYR A 13 3.77 2.20 -6.74
C TYR A 13 3.16 2.50 -5.36
N LEU A 14 3.92 2.25 -4.31
CA LEU A 14 3.58 2.57 -2.92
C LEU A 14 4.59 3.55 -2.34
N GLY A 15 4.13 4.65 -1.76
CA GLY A 15 4.99 5.69 -1.20
C GLY A 15 4.43 6.44 0.00
N ASN A 16 5.20 7.42 0.45
CA ASN A 16 4.86 8.37 1.50
C ASN A 16 4.57 9.77 0.90
N ILE A 17 4.17 10.73 1.74
CA ILE A 17 3.79 12.09 1.27
C ILE A 17 4.92 12.84 0.56
N ARG A 18 6.19 12.61 0.94
CA ARG A 18 7.33 13.23 0.24
C ARG A 18 7.50 12.65 -1.17
N ASP A 19 7.19 11.36 -1.33
CA ASP A 19 7.31 10.69 -2.63
C ASP A 19 6.25 11.23 -3.62
N SER A 20 5.06 11.59 -3.13
CA SER A 20 3.99 12.18 -3.96
C SER A 20 4.26 13.62 -4.43
N GLU A 21 5.28 14.27 -3.88
CA GLU A 21 5.67 15.64 -4.24
C GLU A 21 7.01 15.68 -5.00
N ASN A 22 7.71 14.53 -5.09
CA ASN A 22 9.00 14.44 -5.79
C ASN A 22 8.80 14.30 -7.30
N ARG A 23 8.78 15.44 -8.01
CA ARG A 23 8.59 15.51 -9.47
C ARG A 23 9.58 14.66 -10.27
N GLU A 24 10.83 14.58 -9.83
CA GLU A 24 11.86 13.77 -10.51
C GLU A 24 11.50 12.29 -10.44
N SER A 25 11.20 11.78 -9.24
CA SER A 25 10.84 10.38 -9.05
C SER A 25 9.50 10.03 -9.72
N LEU A 26 8.53 10.94 -9.69
CA LEU A 26 7.24 10.78 -10.39
C LEU A 26 7.44 10.66 -11.91
N SER A 27 8.24 11.55 -12.50
CA SER A 27 8.54 11.54 -13.94
C SER A 27 9.34 10.30 -14.35
N GLN A 28 10.35 9.91 -13.56
CA GLN A 28 11.17 8.72 -13.84
C GLN A 28 10.35 7.43 -13.85
N ASN A 29 9.29 7.37 -13.04
CA ASN A 29 8.42 6.20 -12.93
C ASN A 29 7.12 6.30 -13.75
N ASN A 30 7.01 7.30 -14.64
CA ASN A 30 5.82 7.55 -15.46
C ASN A 30 4.52 7.64 -14.64
N ILE A 31 4.60 8.21 -13.43
CA ILE A 31 3.44 8.42 -12.59
C ILE A 31 2.56 9.49 -13.25
N THR A 32 1.29 9.16 -13.44
CA THR A 32 0.27 10.06 -13.99
C THR A 32 -0.93 10.20 -13.06
N HIS A 33 -1.10 9.24 -12.15
CA HIS A 33 -2.20 9.17 -11.19
C HIS A 33 -1.65 9.05 -9.78
N ILE A 34 -2.26 9.78 -8.84
CA ILE A 34 -1.89 9.75 -7.42
C ILE A 34 -3.14 9.47 -6.60
N LEU A 35 -3.11 8.38 -5.84
CA LEU A 35 -4.13 8.02 -4.87
C LEU A 35 -3.64 8.41 -3.47
N SER A 36 -4.25 9.47 -2.92
CA SER A 36 -3.88 10.07 -1.64
C SER A 36 -4.84 9.62 -0.53
N VAL A 37 -4.35 8.90 0.47
CA VAL A 37 -5.17 8.40 1.60
C VAL A 37 -4.69 8.97 2.95
N TYR A 38 -5.24 10.11 3.35
CA TYR A 38 -4.98 10.73 4.67
C TYR A 38 -6.02 11.80 5.02
N ASN A 39 -6.06 12.26 6.28
CA ASN A 39 -7.15 13.09 6.85
C ASN A 39 -7.56 14.31 5.99
N ASN A 40 -6.61 14.98 5.35
CA ASN A 40 -6.82 16.17 4.53
C ASN A 40 -6.20 15.97 3.14
N ALA A 41 -6.46 14.81 2.53
CA ALA A 41 -6.00 14.48 1.20
C ALA A 41 -6.42 15.57 0.21
N LYS A 42 -5.45 16.14 -0.50
CA LYS A 42 -5.69 17.16 -1.51
C LYS A 42 -4.71 17.03 -2.67
N PRO A 43 -5.12 17.41 -3.88
CA PRO A 43 -4.21 17.55 -5.02
C PRO A 43 -3.10 18.55 -4.72
N VAL A 44 -1.89 18.28 -5.21
CA VAL A 44 -0.71 19.13 -5.02
C VAL A 44 -0.08 19.52 -6.35
N LEU A 45 -0.04 18.61 -7.32
CA LEU A 45 0.59 18.81 -8.63
C LEU A 45 -0.47 18.99 -9.71
N GLU A 46 -0.28 19.98 -10.57
CA GLU A 46 -1.23 20.36 -11.63
C GLU A 46 -1.26 19.39 -12.82
N ASP A 47 -0.23 18.56 -12.97
CA ASP A 47 -0.03 17.66 -14.10
C ASP A 47 -0.38 16.20 -13.77
N MET A 48 -1.02 15.96 -12.62
CA MET A 48 -1.35 14.62 -12.11
C MET A 48 -2.85 14.47 -11.86
N THR A 49 -3.40 13.29 -12.14
CA THR A 49 -4.79 12.95 -11.81
C THR A 49 -4.90 12.42 -10.38
N TYR A 50 -5.87 12.88 -9.60
CA TYR A 50 -5.96 12.55 -8.18
C TYR A 50 -7.25 11.83 -7.78
N LEU A 51 -7.10 10.83 -6.91
CA LEU A 51 -8.17 10.33 -6.05
C LEU A 51 -7.79 10.64 -4.60
N CYS A 52 -8.58 11.46 -3.92
CA CYS A 52 -8.32 11.89 -2.55
C CYS A 52 -9.31 11.25 -1.58
N ILE A 53 -8.80 10.42 -0.66
CA ILE A 53 -9.58 9.73 0.35
C ILE A 53 -9.21 10.27 1.73
N HIS A 54 -10.19 10.87 2.39
CA HIS A 54 -10.05 11.40 3.74
C HIS A 54 -10.18 10.29 4.78
N ALA A 55 -9.05 9.73 5.21
CA ALA A 55 -9.03 8.64 6.18
C ALA A 55 -7.96 8.83 7.27
N ALA A 56 -8.35 8.63 8.53
CA ALA A 56 -7.44 8.59 9.67
C ALA A 56 -6.72 7.24 9.77
N ASP A 57 -5.53 7.21 10.38
CA ASP A 57 -4.77 5.97 10.62
C ASP A 57 -5.08 5.40 12.01
N VAL A 58 -6.34 5.04 12.22
CA VAL A 58 -6.82 4.47 13.48
C VAL A 58 -7.52 3.15 13.19
N SER A 59 -7.48 2.21 14.14
CA SER A 59 -8.06 0.87 13.96
C SER A 59 -9.57 0.89 13.75
N SER A 60 -10.27 1.91 14.24
CA SER A 60 -11.72 2.10 14.04
C SER A 60 -12.09 2.67 12.67
N GLN A 61 -11.12 3.16 11.90
CA GLN A 61 -11.40 3.72 10.57
C GLN A 61 -11.85 2.60 9.64
N ASN A 62 -13.03 2.74 9.03
CA ASN A 62 -13.56 1.77 8.08
C ASN A 62 -13.25 2.19 6.62
N LEU A 63 -12.70 1.26 5.83
CA LEU A 63 -12.38 1.39 4.41
C LEU A 63 -13.21 0.45 3.50
N THR A 64 -14.06 -0.41 4.08
CA THR A 64 -14.84 -1.49 3.42
C THR A 64 -16.36 -1.25 3.49
N SER A 65 -17.10 -1.43 2.38
CA SER A 65 -18.57 -1.26 2.36
C SER A 65 -19.32 -2.39 3.02
N HIS A 66 -20.48 -2.09 3.61
CA HIS A 66 -21.66 -2.94 3.55
C HIS A 66 -22.89 -2.06 3.32
N SER A 67 -23.75 -2.42 2.36
CA SER A 67 -25.12 -1.92 2.31
C SER A 67 -26.05 -3.02 1.78
N HIS A 68 -26.73 -3.73 2.69
CA HIS A 68 -28.11 -4.12 2.45
C HIS A 68 -28.96 -2.91 2.82
N GLY A 69 -29.52 -2.23 1.83
CA GLY A 69 -30.38 -1.07 2.06
C GLY A 69 -30.37 -0.12 0.88
N SER A 70 -31.35 -0.28 0.00
CA SER A 70 -31.68 0.67 -1.06
C SER A 70 -31.95 2.06 -0.46
N PRO A 71 -31.44 3.17 -1.04
CA PRO A 71 -31.88 4.49 -0.67
C PRO A 71 -33.09 4.89 -1.52
N SER A 72 -34.21 5.15 -0.84
CA SER A 72 -35.32 5.96 -1.34
C SER A 72 -34.88 7.42 -1.38
N CYS A 73 -35.09 8.05 -2.53
CA CYS A 73 -34.84 9.46 -2.78
C CYS A 73 -35.86 10.35 -2.04
N ASP A 74 -35.39 11.43 -1.41
CA ASP A 74 -36.14 12.69 -1.33
C ASP A 74 -35.24 13.86 -0.86
N GLY A 75 -35.36 15.00 -1.57
CA GLY A 75 -35.26 16.33 -0.95
C GLY A 75 -33.95 17.15 -1.04
N SER A 76 -33.76 17.83 -2.17
CA SER A 76 -33.42 19.27 -2.34
C SER A 76 -32.33 19.97 -1.49
N PHE A 77 -31.33 20.62 -2.13
CA PHE A 77 -30.99 22.07 -1.99
C PHE A 77 -29.82 22.54 -2.92
N SER A 78 -30.08 23.64 -3.65
CA SER A 78 -29.22 24.78 -4.08
C SER A 78 -27.85 24.62 -4.79
N GLN A 79 -27.92 24.77 -6.12
CA GLN A 79 -27.14 25.62 -7.04
C GLN A 79 -25.77 26.17 -6.60
N ALA A 80 -24.69 25.61 -7.18
CA ALA A 80 -23.43 26.29 -7.45
C ALA A 80 -22.92 25.88 -8.85
N THR A 81 -22.40 26.84 -9.59
CA THR A 81 -22.07 26.72 -11.02
C THR A 81 -20.65 26.19 -11.24
N SER A 82 -20.53 24.92 -11.60
CA SER A 82 -19.41 24.29 -12.33
C SER A 82 -19.93 22.93 -12.82
N GLU A 83 -19.55 22.47 -14.01
CA GLU A 83 -20.10 21.26 -14.65
C GLU A 83 -19.87 19.98 -13.82
N ASP A 84 -20.73 19.72 -12.85
CA ASP A 84 -20.79 18.51 -12.03
C ASP A 84 -21.18 17.31 -12.90
N ARG A 85 -20.19 16.59 -13.42
CA ARG A 85 -20.43 15.28 -14.03
C ARG A 85 -20.45 14.21 -12.93
N HIS A 86 -21.65 13.84 -12.50
CA HIS A 86 -21.88 12.68 -11.64
C HIS A 86 -21.52 11.41 -12.43
N ILE A 87 -20.49 10.67 -11.99
CA ILE A 87 -20.17 9.34 -12.52
C ILE A 87 -20.52 8.32 -11.44
N GLY A 88 -21.80 7.94 -11.39
CA GLY A 88 -22.33 7.01 -10.38
C GLY A 88 -22.55 7.64 -8.99
N ASP A 89 -23.24 6.89 -8.13
CA ASP A 89 -24.02 7.36 -6.97
C ASP A 89 -23.22 7.99 -5.79
N ALA A 90 -21.90 8.19 -5.89
CA ALA A 90 -21.08 8.60 -4.73
C ALA A 90 -19.77 9.36 -5.01
N THR A 91 -19.36 9.55 -6.28
CA THR A 91 -18.06 10.15 -6.60
C THR A 91 -18.24 11.51 -7.25
N VAL A 92 -17.79 12.58 -6.57
CA VAL A 92 -17.77 13.93 -7.14
C VAL A 92 -16.46 14.07 -7.93
N CYS A 93 -16.58 14.20 -9.26
CA CYS A 93 -15.46 14.54 -10.13
C CYS A 93 -15.39 16.06 -10.29
N VAL A 94 -14.42 16.69 -9.65
CA VAL A 94 -14.11 18.10 -9.87
C VAL A 94 -13.04 18.19 -10.95
N LEU A 95 -13.38 18.89 -12.04
CA LEU A 95 -12.42 19.23 -13.09
C LEU A 95 -11.78 20.57 -12.71
N ILE A 96 -10.52 20.55 -12.28
CA ILE A 96 -9.77 21.79 -12.04
C ILE A 96 -8.89 22.07 -13.25
N GLN A 97 -9.06 23.27 -13.81
CA GLN A 97 -8.22 23.78 -14.90
C GLN A 97 -6.97 24.42 -14.31
N PHE A 98 -5.80 23.85 -14.59
CA PHE A 98 -4.51 24.46 -14.28
C PHE A 98 -3.71 24.64 -15.57
N GLY A 99 -3.39 25.89 -15.92
CA GLY A 99 -2.52 26.18 -17.07
C GLY A 99 -2.96 25.59 -18.42
N GLY A 100 -4.26 25.35 -18.62
CA GLY A 100 -4.81 24.72 -19.83
C GLY A 100 -4.86 23.18 -19.83
N ARG A 101 -4.55 22.52 -18.71
CA ARG A 101 -4.74 21.08 -18.52
C ARG A 101 -5.88 20.81 -17.54
N THR A 102 -6.72 19.84 -17.88
CA THR A 102 -7.82 19.37 -17.03
C THR A 102 -7.30 18.36 -16.03
N VAL A 103 -7.35 18.69 -14.75
CA VAL A 103 -7.06 17.77 -13.65
C VAL A 103 -8.37 17.14 -13.19
N HIS A 104 -8.44 15.81 -13.24
CA HIS A 104 -9.57 15.06 -12.71
C HIS A 104 -9.33 14.78 -11.23
N ILE A 105 -10.20 15.32 -10.37
CA ILE A 105 -10.12 15.11 -8.92
C ILE A 105 -11.39 14.44 -8.48
N TYR A 106 -11.23 13.28 -7.86
CA TYR A 106 -12.35 12.54 -7.31
C TYR A 106 -12.37 12.72 -5.79
N PHE A 107 -13.46 13.29 -5.28
CA PHE A 107 -13.76 13.35 -3.86
C PHE A 107 -14.81 12.30 -3.52
N SER A 108 -14.52 11.48 -2.51
CA SER A 108 -15.48 10.54 -1.95
C SER A 108 -16.31 11.31 -0.92
N SER A 109 -17.49 11.80 -1.32
CA SER A 109 -18.38 12.63 -0.47
C SER A 109 -19.42 11.82 0.30
N SER A 110 -19.53 10.51 0.06
CA SER A 110 -20.64 9.72 0.56
C SER A 110 -20.35 9.07 1.90
N ASN A 111 -21.25 9.35 2.85
CA ASN A 111 -21.34 8.70 4.15
C ASN A 111 -21.69 7.21 3.96
N LYS A 112 -20.66 6.36 4.03
CA LYS A 112 -20.60 4.87 4.05
C LYS A 112 -19.85 4.28 2.85
N SER A 113 -18.53 4.16 3.06
CA SER A 113 -17.70 3.04 2.65
C SER A 113 -17.88 2.49 1.22
N GLN A 114 -17.14 2.98 0.23
CA GLN A 114 -16.81 2.22 -1.01
C GLN A 114 -15.36 2.47 -1.47
N HIS A 115 -14.46 2.85 -0.55
CA HIS A 115 -13.11 3.26 -0.89
C HIS A 115 -12.30 2.17 -1.60
N PHE A 116 -12.53 0.89 -1.28
CA PHE A 116 -11.89 -0.20 -2.02
C PHE A 116 -12.30 -0.20 -3.49
N LYS A 117 -13.61 -0.13 -3.80
CA LYS A 117 -14.10 -0.15 -5.19
C LYS A 117 -13.59 1.04 -5.99
N GLU A 118 -13.66 2.24 -5.40
CA GLU A 118 -13.15 3.47 -6.02
C GLU A 118 -11.65 3.40 -6.26
N SER A 119 -10.88 2.97 -5.24
CA SER A 119 -9.42 2.84 -5.34
C SER A 119 -9.01 1.81 -6.38
N ILE A 120 -9.68 0.65 -6.39
CA ILE A 120 -9.41 -0.43 -7.34
C ILE A 120 -9.67 0.04 -8.75
N ARG A 121 -10.83 0.67 -8.98
CA ARG A 121 -11.18 1.24 -10.28
C ARG A 121 -10.12 2.24 -10.76
N PHE A 122 -9.78 3.20 -9.90
CA PHE A 122 -8.82 4.27 -10.21
C PHE A 122 -7.44 3.72 -10.57
N ILE A 123 -6.93 2.77 -9.79
CA ILE A 123 -5.65 2.11 -10.08
C ILE A 123 -5.74 1.32 -11.40
N HIS A 124 -6.81 0.56 -11.60
CA HIS A 124 -6.94 -0.30 -12.77
C HIS A 124 -7.06 0.49 -14.08
N GLU A 125 -7.91 1.52 -14.10
CA GLU A 125 -8.07 2.42 -15.26
C GLU A 125 -6.76 3.12 -15.61
N CYS A 126 -6.04 3.64 -14.60
CA CYS A 126 -4.72 4.25 -14.81
C CYS A 126 -3.77 3.29 -15.53
N ARG A 127 -3.66 2.05 -15.03
CA ARG A 127 -2.75 1.05 -15.60
C ARG A 127 -3.15 0.68 -17.04
N LEU A 128 -4.45 0.49 -17.30
CA LEU A 128 -4.96 0.14 -18.63
C LEU A 128 -4.69 1.23 -19.66
N ASN A 129 -4.69 2.49 -19.24
CA ASN A 129 -4.38 3.64 -20.09
C ASN A 129 -2.87 3.89 -20.27
N GLY A 130 -2.00 2.96 -19.85
CA GLY A 130 -0.55 3.04 -20.00
C GLY A 130 0.16 3.99 -19.02
N GLY A 131 -0.57 4.51 -18.02
CA GLY A 131 0.00 5.31 -16.94
C GLY A 131 0.46 4.46 -15.75
N ALA A 132 1.18 5.07 -14.82
CA ALA A 132 1.44 4.48 -13.51
C ALA A 132 0.75 5.26 -12.38
N CYS A 133 0.31 4.52 -11.36
CA CYS A 133 -0.39 5.04 -10.19
C CYS A 133 0.50 4.96 -8.95
N LEU A 134 0.67 6.08 -8.25
CA LEU A 134 1.27 6.13 -6.92
C LEU A 134 0.18 6.14 -5.85
N VAL A 135 0.17 5.12 -5.00
CA VAL A 135 -0.69 5.06 -3.81
C VAL A 135 0.12 5.49 -2.60
N HIS A 136 -0.32 6.54 -1.91
CA HIS A 136 0.41 7.07 -0.74
C HIS A 136 -0.50 7.49 0.41
N CYS A 137 0.09 7.50 1.59
CA CYS A 137 -0.48 8.13 2.78
C CYS A 137 0.60 9.02 3.41
N LEU A 138 0.51 9.34 4.70
CA LEU A 138 1.54 10.13 5.38
C LEU A 138 2.91 9.42 5.36
N ALA A 139 2.97 8.18 5.85
CA ALA A 139 4.22 7.43 6.01
C ALA A 139 4.44 6.34 4.95
N GLY A 140 3.40 5.98 4.19
CA GLY A 140 3.43 4.84 3.27
C GLY A 140 3.58 3.51 4.01
N VAL A 141 2.81 3.31 5.08
CA VAL A 141 2.94 2.14 5.99
C VAL A 141 1.63 1.37 6.15
N SER A 142 0.54 2.08 6.47
CA SER A 142 -0.74 1.49 6.88
C SER A 142 -1.85 1.76 5.85
N ARG A 143 -2.52 2.92 5.89
CA ARG A 143 -3.64 3.29 4.98
C ARG A 143 -3.42 2.99 3.49
N SER A 144 -2.31 3.46 2.92
CA SER A 144 -1.98 3.27 1.51
C SER A 144 -1.65 1.81 1.18
N THR A 145 -0.98 1.11 2.09
CA THR A 145 -0.70 -0.32 1.99
C THR A 145 -2.00 -1.11 1.93
N THR A 146 -2.99 -0.77 2.76
CA THR A 146 -4.31 -1.41 2.74
C THR A 146 -4.97 -1.32 1.36
N MET A 147 -4.94 -0.14 0.72
CA MET A 147 -5.51 0.03 -0.62
C MET A 147 -4.76 -0.78 -1.68
N VAL A 148 -3.43 -0.83 -1.61
CA VAL A 148 -2.61 -1.65 -2.52
C VAL A 148 -2.90 -3.13 -2.34
N VAL A 149 -2.98 -3.62 -1.09
CA VAL A 149 -3.28 -5.03 -0.81
C VAL A 149 -4.67 -5.40 -1.31
N ALA A 150 -5.68 -4.57 -1.05
CA ALA A 150 -7.03 -4.78 -1.56
C ALA A 150 -7.05 -4.90 -3.10
N TYR A 151 -6.33 -4.01 -3.79
CA TYR A 151 -6.18 -4.08 -5.24
C TYR A 151 -5.52 -5.37 -5.72
N LEU A 152 -4.38 -5.76 -5.12
CA LEU A 152 -3.68 -7.00 -5.48
C LEU A 152 -4.56 -8.23 -5.29
N MET A 153 -5.34 -8.29 -4.21
CA MET A 153 -6.30 -9.37 -3.98
C MET A 153 -7.37 -9.45 -5.08
N THR A 154 -7.80 -8.30 -5.61
CA THR A 154 -8.81 -8.26 -6.69
C THR A 154 -8.26 -8.70 -8.04
N VAL A 155 -7.00 -8.36 -8.36
CA VAL A 155 -6.41 -8.71 -9.68
C VAL A 155 -5.68 -10.05 -9.70
N THR A 156 -5.49 -10.69 -8.54
CA THR A 156 -4.86 -12.01 -8.40
C THR A 156 -5.78 -13.00 -7.68
N THR A 157 -5.32 -14.24 -7.49
CA THR A 157 -5.99 -15.24 -6.64
C THR A 157 -5.49 -15.27 -5.20
N TYR A 158 -4.48 -14.46 -4.86
CA TYR A 158 -3.82 -14.49 -3.55
C TYR A 158 -4.70 -13.95 -2.41
N SER A 159 -4.40 -14.42 -1.20
CA SER A 159 -4.96 -13.91 0.06
C SER A 159 -4.38 -12.55 0.45
N TRP A 160 -5.00 -11.88 1.41
CA TRP A 160 -4.51 -10.60 1.94
C TRP A 160 -3.13 -10.74 2.60
N GLU A 161 -2.85 -11.87 3.24
CA GLU A 161 -1.56 -12.15 3.89
C GLU A 161 -0.44 -12.36 2.86
N GLU A 162 -0.73 -13.12 1.79
CA GLU A 162 0.20 -13.32 0.68
C GLU A 162 0.47 -12.01 -0.05
N CYS A 163 -0.58 -11.23 -0.36
CA CYS A 163 -0.44 -9.91 -0.96
C CYS A 163 0.36 -8.95 -0.07
N LEU A 164 0.09 -8.92 1.24
CA LEU A 164 0.87 -8.09 2.17
C LEU A 164 2.34 -8.53 2.25
N SER A 165 2.60 -9.84 2.22
CA SER A 165 3.96 -10.40 2.19
C SER A 165 4.70 -10.01 0.91
N ALA A 166 4.04 -10.06 -0.24
CA ALA A 166 4.59 -9.57 -1.50
C ALA A 166 4.92 -8.07 -1.44
N VAL A 167 4.07 -7.23 -0.85
CA VAL A 167 4.37 -5.79 -0.65
C VAL A 167 5.56 -5.60 0.29
N LYS A 168 5.70 -6.43 1.34
CA LYS A 168 6.86 -6.39 2.24
C LYS A 168 8.17 -6.74 1.54
N ALA A 169 8.16 -7.52 0.46
CA ALA A 169 9.36 -7.83 -0.34
C ALA A 169 10.03 -6.56 -0.88
N VAL A 170 9.23 -5.56 -1.25
CA VAL A 170 9.69 -4.28 -1.81
C VAL A 170 9.70 -3.13 -0.81
N ARG A 171 8.94 -3.25 0.30
CA ARG A 171 8.86 -2.25 1.36
C ARG A 171 8.68 -2.91 2.73
N SER A 172 9.78 -3.40 3.30
CA SER A 172 9.81 -4.31 4.46
C SER A 172 9.12 -3.81 5.74
N PHE A 173 9.04 -2.50 5.95
CA PHE A 173 8.44 -1.88 7.14
C PHE A 173 6.94 -1.60 7.01
N VAL A 174 6.28 -2.03 5.91
CA VAL A 174 4.82 -1.88 5.82
C VAL A 174 4.11 -2.78 6.82
N GLY A 175 2.99 -2.26 7.33
CA GLY A 175 2.16 -2.94 8.31
C GLY A 175 0.87 -2.15 8.49
N PRO A 176 -0.22 -2.55 7.80
CA PRO A 176 -1.55 -2.06 8.11
C PRO A 176 -1.82 -2.22 9.61
N ASN A 177 -2.49 -1.24 10.23
CA ASN A 177 -2.93 -1.39 11.60
C ASN A 177 -3.91 -2.57 11.74
N TYR A 178 -4.12 -3.06 12.97
CA TYR A 178 -4.94 -4.26 13.20
C TYR A 178 -6.37 -4.15 12.65
N GLY A 179 -6.99 -2.96 12.74
CA GLY A 179 -8.33 -2.73 12.19
C GLY A 179 -8.39 -2.85 10.67
N PHE A 180 -7.36 -2.37 9.97
CA PHE A 180 -7.25 -2.55 8.53
C PHE A 180 -6.94 -4.00 8.13
N GLN A 181 -6.20 -4.75 8.95
CA GLN A 181 -6.01 -6.19 8.71
C GLN A 181 -7.34 -6.95 8.83
N GLN A 182 -8.15 -6.64 9.85
CA GLN A 182 -9.50 -7.20 9.98
C GLN A 182 -10.38 -6.88 8.77
N GLN A 183 -10.32 -5.65 8.27
CA GLN A 183 -11.08 -5.27 7.05
C GLN A 183 -10.59 -5.98 5.78
N LEU A 184 -9.29 -6.23 5.63
CA LEU A 184 -8.76 -7.02 4.53
C LEU A 184 -9.20 -8.49 4.63
N GLN A 185 -9.24 -9.03 5.84
CA GLN A 185 -9.77 -10.37 6.09
C GLN A 185 -11.26 -10.46 5.75
N GLU A 186 -12.08 -9.51 6.21
CA GLU A 186 -13.50 -9.41 5.86
C GLU A 186 -13.70 -9.27 4.34
N TYR A 187 -12.89 -8.43 3.69
CA TYR A 187 -12.89 -8.27 2.23
C TYR A 187 -12.59 -9.59 1.51
N GLN A 188 -11.58 -10.33 1.97
CA GLN A 188 -11.26 -11.66 1.43
C GLN A 188 -12.43 -12.63 1.57
N MET A 189 -13.08 -12.67 2.73
CA MET A 189 -14.11 -13.65 3.03
C MET A 189 -15.43 -13.35 2.30
N ASN A 190 -15.79 -12.07 2.21
CA ASN A 190 -17.16 -11.68 1.86
C ASN A 190 -17.29 -10.97 0.51
N GLN A 191 -16.21 -10.40 -0.04
CA GLN A 191 -16.34 -9.40 -1.12
C GLN A 191 -15.39 -9.62 -2.31
N VAL A 192 -14.19 -10.16 -2.11
CA VAL A 192 -13.16 -10.24 -3.15
C VAL A 192 -13.64 -11.00 -4.39
N THR A 193 -14.48 -12.03 -4.21
CA THR A 193 -15.06 -12.81 -5.31
C THR A 193 -15.97 -11.95 -6.19
N GLU A 194 -16.85 -11.15 -5.57
CA GLU A 194 -17.73 -10.22 -6.28
C GLU A 194 -16.92 -9.13 -6.97
N TYR A 195 -15.89 -8.61 -6.32
CA TYR A 195 -15.00 -7.59 -6.89
C TYR A 195 -14.20 -8.13 -8.09
N ARG A 196 -13.72 -9.38 -8.03
CA ARG A 196 -13.06 -10.07 -9.15
C ARG A 196 -14.02 -10.23 -10.34
N ALA A 197 -15.27 -10.62 -10.07
CA ALA A 197 -16.30 -10.72 -11.11
C ALA A 197 -16.64 -9.35 -11.71
N TRP A 198 -16.86 -8.34 -10.85
CA TRP A 198 -17.11 -6.96 -11.25
C TRP A 198 -15.97 -6.39 -12.09
N LEU A 199 -14.71 -6.60 -11.70
CA LEU A 199 -13.56 -6.07 -12.42
C LEU A 199 -13.46 -6.70 -13.83
N ARG A 200 -13.65 -8.01 -13.94
CA ARG A 200 -13.67 -8.72 -15.24
C ARG A 200 -14.84 -8.33 -16.13
N ALA A 201 -15.99 -7.97 -15.53
CA ALA A 201 -17.15 -7.51 -16.27
C ALA A 201 -17.00 -6.05 -16.73
N SER A 202 -16.35 -5.21 -15.92
CA SER A 202 -16.20 -3.77 -16.18
C SER A 202 -15.04 -3.47 -17.12
N PHE A 203 -13.97 -4.27 -17.06
CA PHE A 203 -12.77 -4.12 -17.86
C PHE A 203 -12.54 -5.39 -18.65
N CYS A 204 -12.44 -5.27 -19.98
CA CYS A 204 -12.08 -6.41 -20.82
C CYS A 204 -10.71 -6.98 -20.43
N HIS A 205 -10.36 -8.17 -20.95
CA HIS A 205 -9.18 -8.96 -20.56
C HIS A 205 -7.95 -8.10 -20.15
N SER A 206 -7.56 -8.19 -18.87
CA SER A 206 -6.41 -7.47 -18.32
C SER A 206 -5.11 -7.95 -18.98
N PRO A 207 -4.30 -7.06 -19.59
CA PRO A 207 -3.02 -7.42 -20.18
C PRO A 207 -1.91 -7.64 -19.14
N PHE A 208 -2.19 -7.37 -17.86
CA PHE A 208 -1.19 -7.41 -16.80
C PHE A 208 -0.94 -8.84 -16.31
N LYS A 209 0.34 -9.19 -16.11
CA LYS A 209 0.76 -10.46 -15.50
C LYS A 209 0.82 -10.36 -13.98
N ASP A 210 -0.24 -9.81 -13.36
CA ASP A 210 -0.28 -9.51 -11.93
C ASP A 210 -0.05 -10.76 -11.07
N GLN A 211 -0.64 -11.90 -11.46
CA GLN A 211 -0.46 -13.17 -10.77
C GLN A 211 1.01 -13.61 -10.70
N GLU A 212 1.76 -13.47 -11.80
CA GLU A 212 3.17 -13.85 -11.87
C GLU A 212 4.04 -12.87 -11.08
N GLN A 213 3.81 -11.56 -11.23
CA GLN A 213 4.59 -10.53 -10.55
C GLN A 213 4.45 -10.62 -9.02
N VAL A 214 3.23 -10.81 -8.52
CA VAL A 214 2.99 -10.99 -7.08
C VAL A 214 3.62 -12.30 -6.58
N GLY A 215 3.56 -13.38 -7.37
CA GLY A 215 4.23 -14.64 -7.03
C GLY A 215 5.76 -14.51 -6.90
N VAL A 216 6.39 -13.76 -7.81
CA VAL A 216 7.84 -13.46 -7.74
C VAL A 216 8.18 -12.69 -6.45
N LEU A 217 7.40 -11.66 -6.12
CA LEU A 217 7.61 -10.89 -4.89
C LEU A 217 7.42 -11.74 -3.63
N LEU A 218 6.42 -12.63 -3.62
CA LEU A 218 6.19 -13.53 -2.49
C LEU A 218 7.38 -14.45 -2.25
N ASN A 219 7.93 -15.04 -3.31
CA ASN A 219 9.14 -15.87 -3.21
C ASN A 219 10.33 -15.06 -2.69
N GLN A 220 10.54 -13.84 -3.20
CA GLN A 220 11.59 -12.95 -2.72
C GLN A 220 11.45 -12.64 -1.23
N TYR A 221 10.22 -12.39 -0.73
CA TYR A 221 9.99 -12.17 0.69
C TYR A 221 10.34 -13.40 1.54
N ILE A 222 9.94 -14.59 1.10
CA ILE A 222 10.24 -15.85 1.80
C ILE A 222 11.76 -16.05 1.90
N GLU A 223 12.50 -15.83 0.82
CA GLU A 223 13.96 -15.93 0.80
C GLU A 223 14.62 -14.91 1.75
N GLN A 224 14.15 -13.65 1.76
CA GLN A 224 14.64 -12.62 2.67
C GLN A 224 14.47 -13.02 4.15
N GLN A 225 13.32 -13.59 4.51
CA GLN A 225 13.05 -14.05 5.88
C GLN A 225 13.94 -15.24 6.30
N GLN A 226 14.19 -16.18 5.37
CA GLN A 226 15.09 -17.30 5.64
C GLN A 226 16.53 -16.84 5.88
N GLN A 227 17.02 -15.91 5.06
CA GLN A 227 18.36 -15.33 5.22
C GLN A 227 18.49 -14.55 6.53
N GLU A 228 17.47 -13.78 6.92
CA GLU A 228 17.47 -13.06 8.19
C GLU A 228 17.47 -14.02 9.39
N ASN A 229 16.66 -15.08 9.35
CA ASN A 229 16.65 -16.11 10.39
C ASN A 229 17.99 -16.87 10.48
N GLN A 230 18.64 -17.15 9.35
CA GLN A 230 19.97 -17.76 9.34
C GLN A 230 21.03 -16.84 9.95
N ARG A 231 20.98 -15.53 9.65
CA ARG A 231 21.87 -14.53 10.27
C ARG A 231 21.67 -14.45 11.78
N ARG A 232 20.41 -14.42 12.24
CA ARG A 232 20.08 -14.39 13.68
C ARG A 232 20.44 -15.69 14.40
N GLY A 233 20.34 -16.84 13.72
CA GLY A 233 20.76 -18.15 14.25
C GLY A 233 22.28 -18.33 14.31
N GLY A 234 23.04 -17.68 13.41
CA GLY A 234 24.50 -17.71 13.39
C GLY A 234 25.17 -16.96 14.55
N ASP A 235 24.55 -15.88 15.04
CA ASP A 235 25.07 -15.11 16.19
C ASP A 235 24.99 -15.88 17.52
N GLN A 236 24.11 -16.87 17.64
CA GLN A 236 24.09 -17.77 18.81
C GLN A 236 25.25 -18.78 18.80
N GLY A 237 25.93 -18.98 17.67
CA GLY A 237 27.10 -19.86 17.54
C GLY A 237 28.40 -19.27 18.09
N TRP A 238 28.55 -17.94 18.09
CA TRP A 238 29.77 -17.26 18.55
C TRP A 238 29.87 -17.13 20.08
N MET A 239 28.74 -17.15 20.80
CA MET A 239 28.76 -17.18 22.27
C MET A 239 29.12 -18.56 22.85
N ASN A 240 28.99 -19.64 22.06
CA ASN A 240 29.31 -21.01 22.49
C ASN A 240 30.73 -21.48 22.10
N GLN A 241 31.52 -20.66 21.38
CA GLN A 241 32.91 -21.00 21.03
C GLN A 241 33.97 -20.25 21.86
N ALA A 242 33.58 -19.27 22.68
CA ALA A 242 34.51 -18.57 23.57
C ALA A 242 34.82 -19.31 24.89
N SER A 243 34.36 -20.55 25.06
CA SER A 243 34.61 -21.38 26.26
C SER A 243 35.72 -22.43 26.08
N SER A 244 36.36 -22.48 24.92
CA SER A 244 37.38 -23.49 24.60
C SER A 244 38.58 -22.80 23.97
N VAL A 245 39.59 -22.49 24.79
CA VAL A 245 41.06 -22.35 24.57
C VAL A 245 41.51 -21.36 25.67
N TYR A 246 41.94 -21.76 26.88
CA TYR A 246 43.19 -22.44 27.25
C TYR A 246 43.08 -23.03 28.67
N PRO A 247 43.68 -24.21 28.98
CA PRO A 247 44.00 -24.58 30.35
C PRO A 247 45.28 -23.85 30.79
N LEU A 248 45.21 -23.06 31.86
CA LEU A 248 46.39 -22.49 32.50
C LEU A 248 47.21 -23.62 33.16
N PRO A 249 48.53 -23.71 32.93
CA PRO A 249 49.36 -24.73 33.56
C PRO A 249 49.54 -24.44 35.06
N TYR A 250 49.37 -25.50 35.85
CA TYR A 250 49.50 -25.54 37.30
C TYR A 250 50.99 -25.52 37.68
N ASN A 251 51.62 -24.35 37.73
CA ASN A 251 52.87 -24.05 38.46
C ASN A 251 53.35 -22.62 38.13
N ALA A 252 52.88 -21.62 38.86
CA ALA A 252 53.41 -20.25 38.74
C ALA A 252 53.60 -19.53 40.08
N TYR A 253 53.51 -20.23 41.23
CA TYR A 253 53.81 -19.64 42.53
C TYR A 253 54.68 -20.59 43.36
N ASN A 254 55.99 -20.63 43.07
CA ASN A 254 57.00 -20.85 44.11
C ASN A 254 58.42 -20.41 43.71
N GLY A 255 59.04 -19.61 44.59
CA GLY A 255 60.46 -19.18 44.60
C GLY A 255 60.73 -17.89 43.80
N SER A 256 61.34 -16.81 44.31
CA SER A 256 62.24 -16.57 45.46
C SER A 256 62.26 -15.02 45.65
N GLY A 257 62.25 -14.42 46.84
CA GLY A 257 63.38 -14.29 47.76
C GLY A 257 64.10 -12.92 47.66
N GLY A 258 63.91 -12.04 48.65
CA GLY A 258 64.88 -11.03 49.15
C GLY A 258 64.93 -9.64 48.48
N ASN A 259 64.67 -8.55 49.22
CA ASN A 259 65.69 -7.78 49.95
C ASN A 259 65.10 -6.52 50.63
N ARG A 260 65.60 -6.27 51.86
CA ARG A 260 65.47 -5.08 52.74
C ARG A 260 64.23 -4.97 53.61
#